data_AF-A0A401FLA7-F1
#
_entry.id   AF-A0A401FLA7-F1
#
_cell.length_a   1.000
_cell.length_b   1.000
_cell.length_c   1.000
_cell.angle_alpha   90.00
_cell.angle_beta   90.00
_cell.angle_gamma   90.00
#
_symmetry.space_group_name_H-M   'P 1'
#
loop_
_entity.id
_entity.type
_entity.pdbx_description
1 polymer ?
#
loop_
_entity_poly.entity_id
_entity_poly.type
_entity_poly.pdbx_seq_one_letter_code
_entity_poly.pdbx_strand_id
1 'polypeptide(L)'
;MIDNCATDLETLGRDVEQLKKYTKLPYPRISYDEAIEILQKNDFDVKWGADFGSPEETFLADQFEQPVFVMNYPKAIKPFYMKPHPTRDDVVICADLLAPEGYGEIIGGSERAVDYDYLLDQVKQAGLDPEEYSWYLDLRKYGSVPHSGFGLGLERAITWITGEDHVREAIPFPRLLNRIYP
;
A
#
# COMPACT_ATOMS: atom_id res chain seq x y z
N MET A 1 -15.59 14.44 -1.98
CA MET A 1 -16.73 13.53 -2.26
C MET A 1 -17.91 13.88 -1.37
N ILE A 2 -17.86 13.65 -0.05
CA ILE A 2 -18.98 13.93 0.87
C ILE A 2 -19.55 15.35 0.69
N ASP A 3 -18.70 16.37 0.66
CA ASP A 3 -19.17 17.76 0.59
C ASP A 3 -19.61 18.24 -0.80
N ASN A 4 -19.22 17.52 -1.87
CA ASN A 4 -19.31 18.02 -3.26
C ASN A 4 -20.06 17.10 -4.22
N CYS A 5 -20.36 15.85 -3.83
CA CYS A 5 -20.91 14.80 -4.70
C CYS A 5 -22.10 14.09 -4.03
N ALA A 6 -22.92 14.83 -3.28
CA ALA A 6 -24.01 14.24 -2.49
C ALA A 6 -25.03 13.48 -3.35
N THR A 7 -25.42 14.04 -4.49
CA THR A 7 -26.36 13.41 -5.44
C THR A 7 -25.78 12.11 -6.03
N ASP A 8 -24.49 12.08 -6.33
CA ASP A 8 -23.84 10.88 -6.86
C ASP A 8 -23.78 9.77 -5.79
N LEU A 9 -23.40 10.12 -4.55
CA LEU A 9 -23.36 9.16 -3.44
C LEU A 9 -24.76 8.62 -3.10
N GLU A 10 -25.79 9.46 -3.14
CA GLU A 10 -27.19 9.04 -2.98
C GLU A 10 -27.63 8.09 -4.10
N THR A 11 -27.26 8.40 -5.35
CA THR A 11 -27.58 7.56 -6.52
C THR A 11 -26.94 6.16 -6.40
N LEU A 12 -25.72 6.10 -5.86
CA LEU A 12 -25.00 4.85 -5.60
C LEU A 12 -25.47 4.13 -4.34
N GLY A 13 -26.35 4.73 -3.54
CA GLY A 13 -26.79 4.16 -2.26
C GLY A 13 -25.67 4.07 -1.21
N ARG A 14 -24.62 4.88 -1.34
CA ARG A 14 -23.44 4.84 -0.46
C ARG A 14 -23.74 5.50 0.90
N ASP A 15 -23.41 4.80 1.99
CA ASP A 15 -23.60 5.33 3.35
C ASP A 15 -22.60 6.47 3.66
N VAL A 16 -23.13 7.69 3.66
CA VAL A 16 -22.37 8.91 3.94
C VAL A 16 -21.88 8.97 5.39
N GLU A 17 -22.62 8.43 6.36
CA GLU A 17 -22.19 8.42 7.76
C GLU A 17 -21.02 7.46 7.96
N GLN A 18 -21.00 6.34 7.24
CA GLN A 18 -19.86 5.44 7.21
C GLN A 18 -18.62 6.12 6.62
N LEU A 19 -18.75 6.79 5.46
CA LEU A 19 -17.65 7.55 4.86
C LEU A 19 -17.13 8.66 5.79
N LYS A 20 -18.00 9.32 6.56
CA LYS A 20 -17.59 10.33 7.55
C LYS A 20 -16.66 9.75 8.62
N LYS A 21 -16.85 8.49 9.05
CA LYS A 21 -15.95 7.83 10.01
C LYS A 21 -14.55 7.68 9.41
N TYR A 22 -14.47 7.31 8.13
CA TYR A 22 -13.20 7.17 7.42
C TYR A 22 -12.44 8.48 7.21
N THR A 23 -13.08 9.64 7.39
CA THR A 23 -12.38 10.93 7.33
C THR A 23 -11.81 11.40 8.67
N LYS A 24 -12.10 10.71 9.78
CA LYS A 24 -11.57 11.12 11.09
C LYS A 24 -10.10 10.73 11.21
N LEU A 25 -9.30 11.64 11.74
CA LEU A 25 -7.87 11.46 11.94
C LEU A 25 -7.55 11.48 13.43
N PRO A 26 -6.45 10.83 13.87
CA PRO A 26 -5.47 10.10 13.05
C PRO A 26 -5.91 8.67 12.71
N TYR A 27 -5.51 8.17 11.53
CA TYR A 27 -5.65 6.74 11.22
C TYR A 27 -4.77 5.88 12.14
N PRO A 28 -5.26 4.68 12.52
CA PRO A 28 -4.46 3.69 13.23
C PRO A 28 -3.24 3.27 12.41
N ARG A 29 -2.15 2.95 13.12
CA ARG A 29 -0.89 2.48 12.53
C ARG A 29 -0.42 1.29 13.35
N ILE A 30 -0.16 0.19 12.66
CA ILE A 30 0.39 -1.03 13.23
C ILE A 30 1.66 -1.40 12.47
N SER A 31 2.60 -2.04 13.15
CA SER A 31 3.75 -2.68 12.50
C SER A 31 3.33 -3.96 11.79
N TYR A 32 4.12 -4.41 10.83
CA TYR A 32 3.98 -5.72 10.20
C TYR A 32 3.99 -6.86 11.24
N ASP A 33 4.80 -6.74 12.30
CA ASP A 33 4.84 -7.73 13.39
C ASP A 33 3.49 -7.80 14.12
N GLU A 34 2.91 -6.66 14.47
CA GLU A 34 1.58 -6.60 15.09
C GLU A 34 0.50 -7.14 14.13
N ALA A 35 0.60 -6.88 12.83
CA ALA A 35 -0.30 -7.43 11.82
C ALA A 35 -0.23 -8.98 11.77
N ILE A 36 0.99 -9.55 11.79
CA ILE A 36 1.20 -11.00 11.87
C ILE A 36 0.57 -11.56 13.15
N GLU A 37 0.77 -10.91 14.30
CA GLU A 37 0.14 -11.35 15.55
C GLU A 37 -1.38 -11.33 15.50
N ILE A 38 -1.99 -10.28 14.92
CA ILE A 38 -3.44 -10.17 14.78
C ILE A 38 -3.97 -11.31 13.90
N LEU A 39 -3.32 -11.57 12.77
CA LEU A 39 -3.71 -12.66 11.85
C LEU A 39 -3.60 -14.03 12.53
N GLN A 40 -2.46 -14.33 13.16
CA GLN A 40 -2.24 -15.62 13.82
C GLN A 40 -3.18 -15.86 15.01
N LYS A 41 -3.53 -14.80 15.76
CA LYS A 41 -4.52 -14.89 16.86
C LYS A 41 -5.93 -15.23 16.36
N ASN A 42 -6.19 -15.06 15.06
CA ASN A 42 -7.48 -15.32 14.41
C ASN A 42 -7.38 -16.47 13.38
N ASP A 43 -6.52 -17.44 13.65
CA ASP A 43 -6.41 -18.71 12.90
C ASP A 43 -5.95 -18.59 11.43
N PHE A 44 -5.35 -17.47 11.03
CA PHE A 44 -4.66 -17.38 9.73
C PHE A 44 -3.29 -18.08 9.80
N ASP A 45 -3.02 -18.98 8.85
CA ASP A 45 -1.71 -19.63 8.67
C ASP A 45 -0.74 -18.71 7.91
N VAL A 46 -0.42 -17.56 8.51
CA VAL A 46 0.56 -16.62 7.98
C VAL A 46 1.86 -16.71 8.77
N LYS A 47 2.99 -16.73 8.06
CA LYS A 47 4.33 -16.73 8.67
C LYS A 47 4.99 -15.38 8.48
N TRP A 48 5.80 -14.98 9.45
CA TRP A 48 6.63 -13.80 9.31
C TRP A 48 7.53 -13.91 8.07
N GLY A 49 7.56 -12.86 7.25
CA GLY A 49 8.23 -12.86 5.95
C GLY A 49 7.32 -13.21 4.77
N ALA A 50 6.06 -13.57 5.00
CA ALA A 50 5.06 -13.70 3.95
C ALA A 50 4.44 -12.33 3.63
N ASP A 51 4.09 -12.13 2.36
CA ASP A 51 3.26 -11.00 1.95
C ASP A 51 1.78 -11.29 2.26
N PHE A 52 0.97 -10.25 2.41
CA PHE A 52 -0.45 -10.40 2.72
C PHE A 52 -1.27 -10.55 1.43
N GLY A 53 -2.15 -11.56 1.40
CA GLY A 53 -3.14 -11.69 0.35
C GLY A 53 -4.40 -10.88 0.66
N SER A 54 -5.34 -10.87 -0.29
CA SER A 54 -6.62 -10.19 -0.10
C SER A 54 -7.40 -10.65 1.16
N PRO A 55 -7.44 -11.94 1.54
CA PRO A 55 -8.11 -12.36 2.78
C PRO A 55 -7.47 -11.77 4.03
N GLU A 56 -6.14 -11.76 4.11
CA GLU A 56 -5.37 -11.22 5.24
C GLU A 56 -5.55 -9.71 5.35
N GLU A 57 -5.40 -8.99 4.23
CA GLU A 57 -5.60 -7.53 4.20
C GLU A 57 -7.02 -7.12 4.58
N THR A 58 -8.02 -7.84 4.05
CA THR A 58 -9.43 -7.62 4.37
C THR A 58 -9.67 -7.79 5.87
N PHE A 59 -9.20 -8.90 6.43
CA PHE A 59 -9.38 -9.19 7.85
C PHE A 59 -8.71 -8.14 8.73
N LEU A 60 -7.46 -7.77 8.40
CA LEU A 60 -6.72 -6.73 9.10
C LEU A 60 -7.46 -5.39 9.07
N ALA A 61 -7.93 -4.96 7.90
CA ALA A 61 -8.62 -3.69 7.75
C ALA A 61 -9.94 -3.66 8.54
N ASP A 62 -10.68 -4.77 8.55
CA ASP A 62 -11.96 -4.89 9.26
C ASP A 62 -11.81 -4.95 10.79
N GLN A 63 -10.59 -5.11 11.34
CA GLN A 63 -10.34 -4.94 12.78
C GLN A 63 -10.40 -3.46 13.23
N PHE A 64 -10.47 -2.53 12.29
CA PHE A 64 -10.45 -1.09 12.56
C PHE A 64 -11.70 -0.42 11.98
N GLU A 65 -12.21 0.58 12.70
CA GLU A 65 -13.34 1.39 12.21
C GLU A 65 -12.93 2.36 11.09
N GLN A 66 -11.65 2.41 10.74
CA GLN A 66 -11.02 3.37 9.85
C GLN A 66 -9.91 2.70 9.02
N PRO A 67 -9.49 3.29 7.89
CA PRO A 67 -8.31 2.82 7.18
C PRO A 67 -7.10 2.70 8.11
N VAL A 68 -6.34 1.62 7.98
CA VAL A 68 -5.20 1.31 8.84
C VAL A 68 -3.91 1.29 8.04
N PHE A 69 -2.87 1.91 8.60
CA PHE A 69 -1.53 1.74 8.06
C PHE A 69 -0.87 0.49 8.63
N VAL A 70 -0.34 -0.36 7.76
CA VAL A 70 0.61 -1.40 8.12
C VAL A 70 2.01 -0.93 7.75
N MET A 71 2.87 -0.88 8.75
CA MET A 71 4.17 -0.22 8.68
C MET A 71 5.30 -1.25 8.74
N ASN A 72 6.42 -0.91 8.10
CA ASN A 72 7.70 -1.61 8.25
C ASN A 72 7.68 -3.10 7.89
N TYR A 73 7.44 -3.40 6.61
CA TYR A 73 7.45 -4.76 6.10
C TYR A 73 8.86 -5.36 6.01
N PRO A 74 8.97 -6.70 5.96
CA PRO A 74 10.24 -7.39 5.74
C PRO A 74 10.91 -6.95 4.43
N LYS A 75 12.23 -6.71 4.51
CA LYS A 75 13.05 -6.30 3.36
C LYS A 75 12.95 -7.29 2.19
N ALA A 76 12.87 -8.58 2.50
CA ALA A 76 12.90 -9.67 1.51
C ALA A 76 11.69 -9.68 0.55
N ILE A 77 10.56 -9.10 0.95
CA ILE A 77 9.32 -9.07 0.14
C ILE A 77 9.04 -7.69 -0.45
N LYS A 78 9.90 -6.70 -0.21
CA LYS A 78 9.70 -5.35 -0.70
C LYS A 78 10.78 -4.96 -1.73
N PRO A 79 10.47 -4.01 -2.63
CA PRO A 79 11.41 -3.55 -3.67
C PRO A 79 12.75 -3.03 -3.12
N PHE A 80 13.80 -3.20 -3.93
CA PHE A 80 15.19 -2.87 -3.61
C PHE A 80 15.46 -1.41 -3.21
N TYR A 81 14.59 -0.48 -3.61
CA TYR A 81 14.79 0.96 -3.41
C TYR A 81 14.33 1.48 -2.04
N MET A 82 13.66 0.64 -1.24
CA MET A 82 13.12 1.07 0.05
C MET A 82 14.24 1.24 1.08
N LYS A 83 14.17 2.28 1.91
CA LYS A 83 15.20 2.56 2.92
C LYS A 83 15.12 1.49 4.03
N PRO A 84 16.24 0.91 4.48
CA PRO A 84 16.25 -0.01 5.61
C PRO A 84 15.89 0.72 6.92
N HIS A 85 15.31 0.00 7.87
CA HIS A 85 14.98 0.56 9.17
C HIS A 85 16.26 0.90 9.95
N PRO A 86 16.33 2.03 10.69
CA PRO A 86 17.58 2.49 11.32
C PRO A 86 18.09 1.58 12.45
N THR A 87 17.22 0.78 13.05
CA THR A 87 17.54 -0.10 14.19
C THR A 87 17.26 -1.57 13.92
N ARG A 88 16.80 -1.92 12.71
CA ARG A 88 16.45 -3.29 12.31
C ARG A 88 16.90 -3.53 10.88
N ASP A 89 17.59 -4.64 10.66
CA ASP A 89 18.16 -5.02 9.36
C ASP A 89 17.21 -5.85 8.48
N ASP A 90 16.17 -6.42 9.08
CA ASP A 90 15.21 -7.33 8.47
C ASP A 90 13.97 -6.64 7.88
N VAL A 91 13.74 -5.36 8.18
CA VAL A 91 12.58 -4.56 7.71
C VAL A 91 12.99 -3.22 7.06
N VAL A 92 12.09 -2.66 6.26
CA VAL A 92 12.27 -1.38 5.56
C VAL A 92 11.29 -0.31 6.06
N ILE A 93 11.57 0.97 5.87
CA ILE A 93 10.67 2.07 6.22
C ILE A 93 9.62 2.23 5.11
N CYS A 94 8.52 1.50 5.24
CA CYS A 94 7.39 1.54 4.32
C CYS A 94 6.05 1.54 5.05
N ALA A 95 4.99 1.87 4.32
CA ALA A 95 3.64 1.95 4.82
C ALA A 95 2.66 1.60 3.70
N ASP A 96 1.78 0.66 3.97
CA ASP A 96 0.64 0.34 3.12
C ASP A 96 -0.64 0.75 3.87
N LEU A 97 -1.56 1.45 3.20
CA LEU A 97 -2.85 1.87 3.77
C LEU A 97 -3.95 0.92 3.28
N LEU A 98 -4.53 0.19 4.21
CA LEU A 98 -5.62 -0.74 3.95
C LEU A 98 -6.96 -0.05 4.19
N ALA A 99 -7.83 -0.09 3.20
CA ALA A 99 -9.22 0.33 3.29
C ALA A 99 -10.07 -0.79 3.91
N PRO A 100 -10.98 -0.46 4.85
CA PRO A 100 -11.92 -1.43 5.45
C PRO A 100 -12.99 -1.86 4.44
N GLU A 101 -13.94 -2.71 4.86
CA GLU A 101 -15.03 -3.24 4.01
C GLU A 101 -14.51 -4.20 2.92
N GLY A 102 -13.37 -4.86 3.17
CA GLY A 102 -12.79 -5.83 2.25
C GLY A 102 -12.14 -5.28 0.98
N TYR A 103 -11.87 -3.98 0.92
CA TYR A 103 -11.19 -3.36 -0.24
C TYR A 103 -9.67 -3.52 -0.21
N GLY A 104 -9.06 -3.65 0.98
CA GLY A 104 -7.62 -3.90 1.13
C GLY A 104 -6.76 -2.71 0.74
N GLU A 105 -5.54 -2.96 0.23
CA GLU A 105 -4.56 -1.90 -0.03
C GLU A 105 -5.03 -0.86 -1.08
N ILE A 106 -5.05 0.42 -0.69
CA ILE A 106 -5.29 1.57 -1.58
C ILE A 106 -4.07 2.46 -1.79
N ILE A 107 -3.12 2.50 -0.83
CA ILE A 107 -1.87 3.26 -0.93
C ILE A 107 -0.71 2.37 -0.53
N GLY A 108 0.36 2.40 -1.32
CA GLY A 108 1.66 1.80 -0.96
C GLY A 108 2.75 2.86 -1.03
N GLY A 109 3.58 2.96 0.01
CA GLY A 109 4.58 4.02 0.13
C GLY A 109 5.83 3.62 0.91
N SER A 110 6.93 4.34 0.69
CA SER A 110 8.14 4.15 1.49
C SER A 110 9.02 5.39 1.52
N GLU A 111 9.89 5.45 2.53
CA GLU A 111 11.11 6.25 2.42
C GLU A 111 12.06 5.54 1.44
N ARG A 112 12.73 6.31 0.58
CA ARG A 112 13.65 5.75 -0.42
C ARG A 112 15.07 5.77 0.11
N ALA A 113 15.84 4.73 -0.23
CA ALA A 113 17.25 4.70 0.12
C ALA A 113 18.01 5.86 -0.58
N VAL A 114 18.90 6.49 0.18
CA VAL A 114 19.68 7.67 -0.23
C VAL A 114 21.17 7.39 -0.36
N ASP A 115 21.62 6.23 0.14
CA ASP A 115 23.00 5.78 0.06
C ASP A 115 23.25 5.09 -1.28
N TYR A 116 24.29 5.55 -1.99
CA TYR A 116 24.62 5.06 -3.32
C TYR A 116 25.09 3.60 -3.31
N ASP A 117 26.00 3.27 -2.39
CA ASP A 117 26.61 1.94 -2.32
C ASP A 117 25.58 0.88 -1.92
N TYR A 118 24.70 1.22 -0.99
CA TYR A 118 23.54 0.40 -0.63
C TYR A 118 22.67 0.12 -1.86
N LEU A 119 22.25 1.15 -2.60
CA LEU A 119 21.37 0.93 -3.75
C LEU A 119 22.06 0.13 -4.87
N LEU A 120 23.34 0.38 -5.12
CA LEU A 120 24.11 -0.38 -6.10
C LEU A 120 24.21 -1.87 -5.71
N ASP A 121 24.43 -2.16 -4.43
CA ASP A 121 24.43 -3.52 -3.90
C ASP A 121 23.05 -4.18 -4.04
N GLN A 122 21.97 -3.46 -3.72
CA GLN A 122 20.61 -3.97 -3.85
C GLN A 122 20.19 -4.25 -5.31
N VAL A 123 20.58 -3.38 -6.25
CA VAL A 123 20.37 -3.60 -7.70
C VAL A 123 21.06 -4.90 -8.16
N LYS A 124 22.32 -5.11 -7.73
CA LYS A 124 23.07 -6.34 -8.04
C LYS A 124 22.42 -7.58 -7.42
N GLN A 125 21.98 -7.49 -6.16
CA GLN A 125 21.31 -8.60 -5.46
C GLN A 125 19.97 -8.97 -6.09
N ALA A 126 19.25 -7.99 -6.64
CA ALA A 126 18.01 -8.22 -7.37
C ALA A 126 18.22 -8.80 -8.78
N GLY A 127 19.48 -8.97 -9.23
CA GLY A 127 19.81 -9.45 -10.58
C GLY A 127 19.53 -8.44 -11.69
N LEU A 128 19.48 -7.15 -11.35
CA LEU A 128 19.24 -6.05 -12.27
C LEU A 128 20.57 -5.47 -12.78
N ASP A 129 20.58 -4.93 -14.01
CA ASP A 129 21.78 -4.32 -14.60
C ASP A 129 22.00 -2.90 -14.04
N PRO A 130 23.12 -2.63 -13.32
CA PRO A 130 23.42 -1.30 -12.82
C PRO A 130 23.48 -0.20 -13.89
N GLU A 131 23.81 -0.55 -15.14
CA GLU A 131 23.88 0.44 -16.23
C GLU A 131 22.49 0.98 -16.59
N GLU A 132 21.45 0.15 -16.58
CA GLU A 132 20.05 0.58 -16.79
C GLU A 132 19.55 1.51 -15.69
N TYR A 133 20.09 1.35 -14.47
CA TYR A 133 19.77 2.17 -13.30
C TYR A 133 20.78 3.29 -13.03
N SER A 134 21.76 3.50 -13.92
CA SER A 134 22.82 4.51 -13.75
C SER A 134 22.27 5.89 -13.43
N TRP A 135 21.27 6.35 -14.18
CA TRP A 135 20.59 7.63 -13.94
C TRP A 135 19.91 7.70 -12.56
N TYR A 136 19.34 6.58 -12.08
CA TYR A 136 18.64 6.49 -10.80
C TYR A 136 19.62 6.49 -9.63
N LEU A 137 20.77 5.84 -9.81
CA LEU A 137 21.87 5.84 -8.85
C LEU A 137 22.57 7.21 -8.81
N ASP A 138 22.66 7.93 -9.92
CA ASP A 138 23.24 9.28 -9.97
C ASP A 138 22.46 10.28 -9.12
N LEU A 139 21.15 10.08 -8.91
CA LEU A 139 20.35 10.84 -7.94
C LEU A 139 20.92 10.76 -6.51
N ARG A 140 21.73 9.73 -6.20
CA ARG A 140 22.40 9.56 -4.90
C ARG A 140 23.82 10.09 -4.90
N LYS A 141 24.44 10.30 -6.06
CA LYS A 141 25.77 10.92 -6.18
C LYS A 141 25.70 12.44 -6.13
N TYR A 142 24.69 13.03 -6.77
CA TYR A 142 24.64 14.48 -7.03
C TYR A 142 23.55 15.16 -6.20
N GLY A 143 23.80 15.32 -4.89
CA GLY A 143 22.89 16.07 -4.00
C GLY A 143 21.75 15.24 -3.42
N SER A 144 22.04 14.01 -3.00
CA SER A 144 21.07 13.12 -2.34
C SER A 144 20.49 13.76 -1.07
N VAL A 145 19.18 13.67 -0.90
CA VAL A 145 18.46 14.11 0.30
C VAL A 145 17.45 13.05 0.72
N PRO A 146 17.13 12.92 2.03
CA PRO A 146 16.02 12.06 2.48
C PRO A 146 14.71 12.43 1.77
N HIS A 147 14.06 11.43 1.17
CA HIS A 147 12.81 11.61 0.47
C HIS A 147 11.93 10.36 0.57
N SER A 148 10.62 10.61 0.59
CA SER A 148 9.59 9.57 0.65
C SER A 148 8.55 9.83 -0.43
N GLY A 149 7.85 8.78 -0.82
CA GLY A 149 6.75 8.87 -1.77
C GLY A 149 5.79 7.71 -1.62
N PHE A 150 4.65 7.83 -2.27
CA PHE A 150 3.62 6.79 -2.29
C PHE A 150 2.91 6.77 -3.64
N GLY A 151 2.28 5.64 -3.94
CA GLY A 151 1.32 5.50 -5.02
C GLY A 151 -0.07 5.30 -4.44
N LEU A 152 -1.08 5.92 -5.05
CA LEU A 152 -2.49 5.70 -4.77
C LEU A 152 -3.09 4.93 -5.95
N GLY A 153 -3.69 3.77 -5.69
CA GLY A 153 -4.48 3.07 -6.68
C GLY A 153 -5.80 3.81 -6.89
N LEU A 154 -5.90 4.67 -7.90
CA LEU A 154 -7.07 5.52 -8.12
C LEU A 154 -8.36 4.69 -8.23
N GLU A 155 -8.36 3.64 -9.05
CA GLU A 155 -9.53 2.80 -9.24
C GLU A 155 -9.90 2.07 -7.95
N ARG A 156 -8.92 1.55 -7.19
CA ARG A 156 -9.20 0.92 -5.87
C ARG A 156 -9.80 1.92 -4.89
N ALA A 157 -9.25 3.13 -4.82
CA ALA A 157 -9.74 4.18 -3.94
C ALA A 157 -11.16 4.63 -4.33
N ILE A 158 -11.44 4.79 -5.63
CA ILE A 158 -12.79 5.10 -6.11
C ILE A 158 -13.74 3.97 -5.73
N THR A 159 -13.39 2.71 -6.05
CA THR A 159 -14.21 1.53 -5.74
C THR A 159 -14.61 1.48 -4.27
N TRP A 160 -13.66 1.71 -3.36
CA TRP A 160 -13.93 1.78 -1.92
C TRP A 160 -14.83 2.97 -1.54
N ILE A 161 -14.55 4.17 -2.07
CA ILE A 161 -15.33 5.36 -1.76
C ILE A 161 -16.78 5.21 -2.25
N THR A 162 -16.97 4.66 -3.44
CA THR A 162 -18.29 4.47 -4.07
C THR A 162 -19.02 3.24 -3.56
N GLY A 163 -18.31 2.28 -2.94
CA GLY A 163 -18.91 1.06 -2.41
C GLY A 163 -19.21 0.01 -3.48
N GLU A 164 -18.44 -0.01 -4.57
CA GLU A 164 -18.66 -0.93 -5.69
C GLU A 164 -18.02 -2.30 -5.44
N ASP A 165 -18.61 -3.36 -5.96
CA ASP A 165 -18.11 -4.72 -5.71
C ASP A 165 -16.79 -5.03 -6.43
N HIS A 166 -16.49 -4.34 -7.54
CA HIS A 166 -15.34 -4.67 -8.37
C HIS A 166 -14.66 -3.43 -8.98
N VAL A 167 -13.32 -3.41 -8.93
CA VAL A 167 -12.45 -2.35 -9.47
C VAL A 167 -12.65 -1.99 -10.95
N ARG A 168 -13.30 -2.84 -11.72
CA ARG A 168 -13.56 -2.61 -13.15
C ARG A 168 -14.65 -1.55 -13.37
N GLU A 169 -15.45 -1.29 -12.34
CA GLU A 169 -16.61 -0.38 -12.36
C GLU A 169 -16.16 1.05 -12.05
N ALA A 170 -14.99 1.19 -11.43
CA ALA A 170 -14.32 2.47 -11.17
C ALA A 170 -13.56 3.05 -12.37
N ILE A 171 -13.58 2.39 -13.54
CA ILE A 171 -12.91 2.86 -14.75
C ILE A 171 -13.84 2.74 -15.98
N PRO A 172 -13.90 3.73 -16.89
CA PRO A 172 -14.84 3.70 -18.01
C PRO A 172 -14.67 2.51 -18.97
N PHE A 173 -13.43 2.10 -19.24
CA PHE A 173 -13.11 1.02 -20.16
C PHE A 173 -12.05 0.09 -19.55
N PRO A 174 -12.43 -0.85 -18.66
CA PRO A 174 -11.48 -1.69 -17.96
C PRO A 174 -10.67 -2.58 -18.93
N ARG A 175 -9.45 -2.90 -18.52
CA ARG A 175 -8.57 -3.84 -19.22
C ARG A 175 -8.28 -5.01 -18.28
N LEU A 176 -8.68 -6.20 -18.68
CA LEU A 176 -8.51 -7.45 -17.95
C LEU A 176 -7.86 -8.49 -18.87
N LEU A 177 -7.30 -9.56 -18.31
CA LEU A 177 -6.69 -10.64 -19.10
C LEU A 177 -7.62 -11.19 -20.20
N ASN A 178 -8.93 -11.21 -19.92
CA ASN A 178 -9.98 -11.68 -20.83
C ASN A 178 -10.77 -10.57 -21.54
N ARG A 179 -10.42 -9.28 -21.35
CA ARG A 179 -11.15 -8.14 -21.93
C ARG A 179 -10.21 -6.99 -22.32
N ILE A 180 -10.07 -6.75 -23.62
CA ILE A 180 -9.22 -5.69 -24.18
C ILE A 180 -9.93 -4.69 -25.11
N TYR A 181 -11.18 -4.99 -25.50
CA TYR A 181 -12.00 -4.17 -26.39
C TYR A 181 -13.26 -3.70 -25.64
N PRO A 182 -13.85 -2.54 -26.01
CA PRO A 182 -15.20 -2.19 -25.59
C PRO A 182 -16.22 -3.31 -25.81
#